data_AF-A0A9E4E6V9-F1
#
_entry.id   AF-A0A9E4E6V9-F1
#
_cell.length_a   1.000
_cell.length_b   1.000
_cell.length_c   1.000
_cell.angle_alpha   90.00
_cell.angle_beta   90.00
_cell.angle_gamma   90.00
#
_symmetry.space_group_name_H-M   'P 1'
#
loop_
_entity.id
_entity.type
_entity.pdbx_description
1 polymer ?
#
loop_
_entity_poly.entity_id
_entity_poly.type
_entity_poly.pdbx_seq_one_letter_code
_entity_poly.pdbx_strand_id
1 'polypeptide(L)'
;MKKYRYWTQLLCIIAGLIFISINGFSKDIEFDELPKAIQKIALREIGDLSIDDIDREKDDGEIIYDIEAEGDGIRIELEIAEDGTIKERDINEEISFSELPIPVQDTVRRHVGALEIDDVERKTELGKGVFYDIEADDMGVEIDLEIAHDGTLIDKDMSDPIELRVELVAKSKLPTLEDISPYREALVFYEYRLKKRLDGEFKGKKLRVAHWAIYDNQPQPIGKAKIGSSQKLELYPYQQFKELESLYTSDTLELDPDIPLYHDIGQKILEDQSIEDRFDYDSILSEKMPVFWQLKDQLKLVALGDSRCESGIQAELFYGAENRKTPVAYNLAISGGSLEFQTTFVDEYLLKMPNLEWVVYQLSPRVVNRHFERSSERELLKSDGFEFDQKHAKSLWRRSETDGKKKTVTEISATPYAGAYWSERPWGWKYRNDVWQNPETDDFKKRWEISEKRWDRLEAMIDALNGRDVKILLYLSPFHPIMQGEPVVDDDGTTQKGYRELIDRLRKMEKQFPNLVFVDLIQGGNHDFAPEMFKDLDHLNARGATKLTQELEKVRQRNTKKRRK
;
A
#
# COMPACT_ATOMS: atom_id res chain seq x y z
N MET A 1 -33.40 -35.29 27.19
CA MET A 1 -33.38 -36.13 25.96
C MET A 1 -31.97 -36.09 25.43
N LYS A 2 -31.45 -37.26 25.03
CA LYS A 2 -30.04 -37.55 24.73
C LYS A 2 -29.38 -36.45 23.89
N LYS A 3 -28.32 -35.83 24.44
CA LYS A 3 -27.39 -34.98 23.69
C LYS A 3 -26.75 -35.88 22.62
N TYR A 4 -26.97 -35.58 21.35
CA TYR A 4 -26.14 -36.10 20.28
C TYR A 4 -24.83 -35.32 20.38
N ARG A 5 -23.79 -35.94 20.97
CA ARG A 5 -22.40 -35.55 20.75
C ARG A 5 -22.18 -35.77 19.25
N TYR A 6 -22.07 -34.70 18.48
CA TYR A 6 -21.44 -34.79 17.18
C TYR A 6 -19.99 -35.17 17.49
N TRP A 7 -19.62 -36.38 17.11
CA TRP A 7 -18.21 -36.75 17.03
C TRP A 7 -17.69 -35.96 15.83
N THR A 8 -16.97 -34.88 16.08
CA THR A 8 -15.98 -34.38 15.13
C THR A 8 -15.00 -35.53 14.94
N GLN A 9 -15.19 -36.30 13.86
CA GLN A 9 -14.14 -37.13 13.35
C GLN A 9 -13.07 -36.13 12.90
N LEU A 10 -12.02 -35.95 13.70
CA LEU A 10 -10.79 -35.34 13.25
C LEU A 10 -10.34 -36.21 12.07
N LEU A 11 -10.59 -35.70 10.87
CA LEU A 11 -10.13 -36.31 9.64
C LEU A 11 -8.63 -36.02 9.63
N CYS A 12 -7.81 -36.92 10.17
CA CYS A 12 -6.40 -36.96 9.87
C CYS A 12 -6.31 -36.93 8.34
N ILE A 13 -5.82 -35.82 7.79
CA ILE A 13 -5.52 -35.71 6.37
C ILE A 13 -4.34 -36.64 6.14
N ILE A 14 -4.65 -37.91 5.86
CA ILE A 14 -3.75 -38.81 5.17
C ILE A 14 -3.45 -38.09 3.86
N ALA A 15 -2.24 -37.57 3.71
CA ALA A 15 -1.69 -37.16 2.44
C ALA A 15 -1.48 -38.43 1.58
N GLY A 16 -2.60 -38.99 1.10
CA GLY A 16 -2.64 -40.06 0.14
C GLY A 16 -2.15 -39.52 -1.19
N LEU A 17 -0.83 -39.57 -1.41
CA LEU A 17 -0.31 -39.73 -2.75
C LEU A 17 -0.96 -41.01 -3.30
N ILE A 18 -1.97 -40.84 -4.14
CA ILE A 18 -2.60 -41.91 -4.91
C ILE A 18 -1.52 -42.47 -5.85
N PHE A 19 -0.72 -43.39 -5.34
CA PHE A 19 -0.15 -44.48 -6.10
C PHE A 19 -1.10 -45.67 -5.92
N ILE A 20 -1.61 -46.15 -7.05
CA ILE A 20 -2.39 -47.37 -7.09
C ILE A 20 -1.44 -48.54 -6.77
N SER A 21 -1.45 -49.03 -5.53
CA SER A 21 -0.85 -50.31 -5.14
C SER A 21 -1.78 -51.14 -4.23
N ILE A 22 -2.45 -52.07 -4.91
CA ILE A 22 -2.89 -53.41 -4.51
C ILE A 22 -2.49 -53.90 -3.08
N ASN A 23 -3.51 -54.19 -2.26
CA ASN A 23 -3.54 -55.04 -1.04
C ASN A 23 -2.75 -54.57 0.22
N GLY A 24 -3.24 -53.55 0.92
CA GLY A 24 -3.04 -53.43 2.37
C GLY A 24 -3.99 -54.39 3.10
N PHE A 25 -3.47 -55.18 4.03
CA PHE A 25 -4.24 -56.07 4.90
C PHE A 25 -3.90 -55.65 6.34
N SER A 26 -4.83 -54.99 7.03
CA SER A 26 -4.74 -54.77 8.49
C SER A 26 -5.32 -55.99 9.21
N LYS A 27 -4.78 -56.29 10.40
CA LYS A 27 -5.25 -57.39 11.23
C LYS A 27 -5.07 -57.03 12.70
N ASP A 28 -6.18 -56.95 13.41
CA ASP A 28 -6.22 -56.82 14.87
C ASP A 28 -5.50 -58.03 15.49
N ILE A 29 -4.60 -57.76 16.43
CA ILE A 29 -3.83 -58.77 17.15
C ILE A 29 -3.77 -58.47 18.65
N GLU A 30 -3.50 -59.50 19.44
CA GLU A 30 -3.28 -59.34 20.88
C GLU A 30 -1.83 -58.93 21.18
N PHE A 31 -1.61 -58.26 22.31
CA PHE A 31 -0.27 -57.80 22.71
C PHE A 31 0.77 -58.93 22.82
N ASP A 32 0.33 -60.14 23.17
CA ASP A 32 1.22 -61.30 23.26
C ASP A 32 1.61 -61.89 21.89
N GLU A 33 0.88 -61.55 20.82
CA GLU A 33 1.18 -61.89 19.43
C GLU A 33 2.29 -61.00 18.82
N LEU A 34 2.54 -59.81 19.40
CA LEU A 34 3.65 -58.94 18.96
C LEU A 34 5.01 -59.63 19.14
N PRO A 35 5.99 -59.43 18.22
CA PRO A 35 7.35 -59.90 18.44
C PRO A 35 7.92 -59.34 19.75
N LYS A 36 8.71 -60.14 20.49
CA LYS A 36 9.23 -59.73 21.82
C LYS A 36 10.07 -58.46 21.82
N ALA A 37 10.72 -58.15 20.69
CA ALA A 37 11.42 -56.87 20.52
C ALA A 37 10.46 -55.68 20.45
N ILE A 38 9.35 -55.82 19.72
CA ILE A 38 8.30 -54.81 19.57
C ILE A 38 7.55 -54.62 20.88
N GLN A 39 7.17 -55.70 21.58
CA GLN A 39 6.57 -55.62 22.93
C GLN A 39 7.43 -54.78 23.89
N LYS A 40 8.76 -54.95 23.83
CA LYS A 40 9.69 -54.20 24.69
C LYS A 40 9.75 -52.71 24.32
N ILE A 41 9.66 -52.38 23.03
CA ILE A 41 9.64 -50.99 22.55
C ILE A 41 8.31 -50.34 22.95
N ALA A 42 7.18 -51.00 22.65
CA ALA A 42 5.84 -50.55 23.03
C ALA A 42 5.76 -50.23 24.53
N LEU A 43 6.13 -51.16 25.42
CA LEU A 43 6.12 -50.92 26.87
C LEU A 43 7.06 -49.80 27.33
N ARG A 44 8.16 -49.56 26.60
CA ARG A 44 9.08 -48.46 26.92
C ARG A 44 8.45 -47.10 26.57
N GLU A 45 7.77 -47.02 25.43
CA GLU A 45 7.19 -45.78 24.93
C GLU A 45 5.84 -45.45 25.57
N ILE A 46 4.99 -46.46 25.80
CA ILE A 46 3.64 -46.34 26.38
C ILE A 46 3.68 -46.21 27.90
N GLY A 47 4.64 -46.86 28.56
CA GLY A 47 4.74 -46.87 30.01
C GLY A 47 3.62 -47.69 30.66
N ASP A 48 2.89 -47.07 31.59
CA ASP A 48 1.86 -47.73 32.41
C ASP A 48 0.43 -47.54 31.86
N LEU A 49 0.27 -46.89 30.70
CA LEU A 49 -1.05 -46.69 30.07
C LEU A 49 -1.67 -48.01 29.59
N SER A 50 -3.00 -48.04 29.50
CA SER A 50 -3.74 -49.19 28.96
C SER A 50 -3.58 -49.22 27.45
N ILE A 51 -3.22 -50.37 26.89
CA ILE A 51 -3.23 -50.56 25.44
C ILE A 51 -4.65 -50.95 25.05
N ASP A 52 -5.25 -50.16 24.16
CA ASP A 52 -6.65 -50.31 23.78
C ASP A 52 -6.81 -51.03 22.45
N ASP A 53 -5.88 -50.80 21.51
CA ASP A 53 -5.85 -51.50 20.22
C ASP A 53 -4.43 -51.79 19.73
N ILE A 54 -4.31 -52.86 18.94
CA ILE A 54 -3.06 -53.25 18.27
C ILE A 54 -3.40 -53.83 16.91
N ASP A 55 -2.91 -53.16 15.88
CA ASP A 55 -3.04 -53.58 14.51
C ASP A 55 -1.70 -54.01 13.92
N ARG A 56 -1.75 -55.07 13.12
CA ARG A 56 -0.63 -55.46 12.27
C ARG A 56 -0.98 -55.19 10.82
N GLU A 57 -0.30 -54.22 10.26
CA GLU A 57 -0.48 -53.82 8.88
C GLU A 57 0.68 -54.26 7.99
N LYS A 58 0.41 -54.31 6.69
CA LYS A 58 1.44 -54.47 5.67
C LYS A 58 1.31 -53.34 4.65
N ASP A 59 2.18 -52.35 4.78
CA ASP A 59 2.26 -51.21 3.88
C ASP A 59 3.54 -51.27 3.03
N ASP A 60 3.41 -51.10 1.72
CA ASP A 60 4.49 -51.18 0.70
C ASP A 60 5.48 -52.36 0.83
N GLY A 61 5.06 -53.45 1.47
CA GLY A 61 5.88 -54.65 1.69
C GLY A 61 6.58 -54.73 3.05
N GLU A 62 6.56 -53.65 3.82
CA GLU A 62 6.99 -53.56 5.22
C GLU A 62 5.83 -53.99 6.15
N ILE A 63 6.15 -54.58 7.31
CA ILE A 63 5.16 -54.87 8.34
C ILE A 63 5.26 -53.75 9.38
N ILE A 64 4.12 -53.15 9.69
CA ILE A 64 3.97 -52.10 10.70
C ILE A 64 3.05 -52.63 11.79
N TYR A 65 3.41 -52.35 13.04
CA TYR A 65 2.56 -52.57 14.20
C TYR A 65 2.07 -51.21 14.67
N ASP A 66 0.79 -50.95 14.52
CA ASP A 66 0.12 -49.79 15.07
C ASP A 66 -0.40 -50.16 16.47
N ILE A 67 -0.17 -49.28 17.44
CA ILE A 67 -0.46 -49.53 18.85
C ILE A 67 -1.04 -48.25 19.44
N GLU A 68 -2.30 -48.32 19.85
CA GLU A 68 -3.00 -47.24 20.53
C GLU A 68 -3.10 -47.53 22.02
N ALA A 69 -2.78 -46.53 22.84
CA ALA A 69 -2.91 -46.62 24.29
C ALA A 69 -3.51 -45.35 24.88
N GLU A 70 -4.54 -45.48 25.72
CA GLU A 70 -5.17 -44.36 26.43
C GLU A 70 -5.18 -44.57 27.95
N GLY A 71 -5.10 -43.46 28.67
CA GLY A 71 -5.30 -43.43 30.12
C GLY A 71 -4.91 -42.09 30.73
N ASP A 72 -5.58 -41.71 31.83
CA ASP A 72 -5.28 -40.48 32.58
C ASP A 72 -5.26 -39.18 31.74
N GLY A 73 -6.06 -39.11 30.67
CA GLY A 73 -6.12 -37.96 29.75
C GLY A 73 -5.00 -37.93 28.71
N ILE A 74 -4.23 -39.02 28.58
CA ILE A 74 -3.15 -39.18 27.60
C ILE A 74 -3.57 -40.25 26.59
N ARG A 75 -3.46 -39.93 25.30
CA ARG A 75 -3.52 -40.89 24.19
C ARG A 75 -2.15 -40.97 23.53
N ILE A 76 -1.69 -42.18 23.23
CA ILE A 76 -0.45 -42.45 22.53
C ILE A 76 -0.74 -43.34 21.33
N GLU A 77 -0.33 -42.89 20.15
CA GLU A 77 -0.34 -43.65 18.90
C GLU A 77 1.11 -43.97 18.50
N LEU A 78 1.40 -45.24 18.22
CA LEU A 78 2.75 -45.73 17.91
C LEU A 78 2.74 -46.65 16.69
N GLU A 79 3.40 -46.21 15.63
CA GLU A 79 3.74 -47.10 14.51
C GLU A 79 5.17 -47.63 14.65
N ILE A 80 5.33 -48.95 14.75
CA ILE A 80 6.62 -49.62 14.87
C ILE A 80 6.82 -50.61 13.72
N ALA A 81 7.87 -50.42 12.93
CA ALA A 81 8.25 -51.36 11.88
C ALA A 81 8.76 -52.70 12.46
N GLU A 82 8.76 -53.76 11.64
CA GLU A 82 9.25 -55.09 12.03
C GLU A 82 10.69 -55.11 12.57
N ASP A 83 11.54 -54.20 12.11
CA ASP A 83 12.93 -54.08 12.58
C ASP A 83 13.07 -53.31 13.90
N GLY A 84 11.97 -52.78 14.44
CA GLY A 84 11.91 -52.00 15.68
C GLY A 84 12.10 -50.49 15.48
N THR A 85 12.15 -50.00 14.25
CA THR A 85 12.13 -48.56 13.96
C THR A 85 10.76 -47.98 14.28
N ILE A 86 10.73 -46.91 15.09
CA ILE A 86 9.51 -46.13 15.35
C ILE A 86 9.31 -45.18 14.17
N LYS A 87 8.19 -45.31 13.47
CA LYS A 87 7.80 -44.49 12.32
C LYS A 87 6.97 -43.30 12.76
N GLU A 88 6.07 -43.54 13.71
CA GLU A 88 5.18 -42.54 14.30
C GLU A 88 5.19 -42.66 15.82
N ARG A 89 5.09 -41.50 16.50
CA ARG A 89 4.98 -41.45 17.95
C ARG A 89 4.29 -40.15 18.31
N ASP A 90 2.99 -40.25 18.47
CA ASP A 90 2.11 -39.13 18.68
C ASP A 90 1.50 -39.27 20.07
N ILE A 91 1.67 -38.22 20.89
CA ILE A 91 1.15 -38.16 22.24
C ILE A 91 0.24 -36.95 22.33
N ASN A 92 -1.03 -37.19 22.63
CA ASN A 92 -2.03 -36.16 22.87
C ASN A 92 -2.41 -36.18 24.36
N GLU A 93 -2.24 -35.05 25.04
CA GLU A 93 -2.54 -34.92 26.47
C GLU A 93 -3.60 -33.83 26.69
N GLU A 94 -4.77 -34.20 27.21
CA GLU A 94 -5.78 -33.25 27.68
C GLU A 94 -5.22 -32.51 28.91
N ILE A 95 -5.06 -31.20 28.80
CA ILE A 95 -4.51 -30.36 29.88
C ILE A 95 -5.45 -29.18 30.18
N SER A 96 -5.27 -28.53 31.32
CA SER A 96 -5.99 -27.27 31.59
C SER A 96 -5.34 -26.08 30.89
N PHE A 97 -6.13 -25.07 30.53
CA PHE A 97 -5.62 -23.81 29.97
C PHE A 97 -4.50 -23.16 30.81
N SER A 98 -4.52 -23.35 32.14
CA SER A 98 -3.50 -22.81 33.04
C SER A 98 -2.14 -23.50 32.95
N GLU A 99 -2.09 -24.71 32.38
CA GLU A 99 -0.86 -25.49 32.19
C GLU A 99 -0.13 -25.12 30.90
N LEU A 100 -0.79 -24.40 29.99
CA LEU A 100 -0.17 -23.89 28.77
C LEU A 100 1.01 -22.93 29.09
N PRO A 101 2.09 -22.94 28.29
CA PRO A 101 3.11 -21.91 28.36
C PRO A 101 2.51 -20.51 28.19
N ILE A 102 3.05 -19.52 28.91
CA ILE A 102 2.55 -18.13 28.84
C ILE A 102 2.46 -17.60 27.40
N PRO A 103 3.46 -17.81 26.51
CA PRO A 103 3.35 -17.38 25.12
C PRO A 103 2.15 -17.99 24.36
N VAL A 104 1.83 -19.26 24.64
CA VAL A 104 0.68 -19.97 24.05
C VAL A 104 -0.61 -19.39 24.62
N GLN A 105 -0.72 -19.20 25.94
CA GLN A 105 -1.89 -18.54 26.55
C GLN A 105 -2.15 -17.16 25.94
N ASP A 106 -1.11 -16.38 25.68
CA ASP A 106 -1.24 -15.06 25.08
C ASP A 106 -1.74 -15.13 23.63
N THR A 107 -1.30 -16.13 22.87
CA THR A 107 -1.80 -16.40 21.52
C THR A 107 -3.25 -16.87 21.53
N VAL A 108 -3.63 -17.81 22.39
CA VAL A 108 -5.04 -18.22 22.56
C VAL A 108 -5.91 -17.02 22.90
N ARG A 109 -5.55 -16.26 23.93
CA ARG A 109 -6.31 -15.05 24.33
C ARG A 109 -6.44 -14.06 23.19
N ARG A 110 -5.43 -13.95 22.31
CA ARG A 110 -5.47 -13.04 21.15
C ARG A 110 -6.45 -13.50 20.09
N HIS A 111 -6.51 -14.79 19.79
CA HIS A 111 -7.28 -15.33 18.66
C HIS A 111 -8.67 -15.86 19.02
N VAL A 112 -8.86 -16.39 20.22
CA VAL A 112 -10.16 -16.86 20.75
C VAL A 112 -10.95 -15.71 21.37
N GLY A 113 -10.28 -14.71 21.93
CA GLY A 113 -10.94 -13.58 22.59
C GLY A 113 -11.58 -13.99 23.91
N ALA A 114 -12.91 -13.93 23.98
CA ALA A 114 -13.71 -14.20 25.18
C ALA A 114 -14.67 -15.39 25.03
N LEU A 115 -14.52 -16.20 23.96
CA LEU A 115 -15.28 -17.45 23.81
C LEU A 115 -14.91 -18.43 24.92
N GLU A 116 -15.82 -19.37 25.18
CA GLU A 116 -15.55 -20.50 26.06
C GLU A 116 -14.51 -21.41 25.39
N ILE A 117 -13.49 -21.83 26.14
CA ILE A 117 -12.50 -22.80 25.67
C ILE A 117 -13.01 -24.15 26.14
N ASP A 118 -13.27 -25.02 25.17
CA ASP A 118 -13.92 -26.30 25.38
C ASP A 118 -12.89 -27.42 25.55
N ASP A 119 -11.80 -27.36 24.78
CA ASP A 119 -10.71 -28.33 24.85
C ASP A 119 -9.30 -27.71 24.69
N VAL A 120 -8.33 -28.33 25.34
CA VAL A 120 -6.91 -27.95 25.29
C VAL A 120 -6.06 -29.21 25.31
N GLU A 121 -5.46 -29.54 24.17
CA GLU A 121 -4.55 -30.68 24.05
C GLU A 121 -3.10 -30.21 23.90
N ARG A 122 -2.17 -30.88 24.59
CA ARG A 122 -0.74 -30.82 24.30
C ARG A 122 -0.39 -31.99 23.40
N LYS A 123 0.10 -31.70 22.21
CA LYS A 123 0.52 -32.69 21.22
C LYS A 123 2.04 -32.78 21.14
N THR A 124 2.57 -34.00 21.14
CA THR A 124 3.99 -34.28 20.92
C THR A 124 4.13 -35.32 19.84
N GLU A 125 4.56 -34.89 18.66
CA GLU A 125 4.73 -35.77 17.50
C GLU A 125 6.22 -35.94 17.13
N LEU A 126 6.54 -37.11 16.60
CA LEU A 126 7.88 -37.43 16.13
C LEU A 126 8.28 -36.55 14.93
N GLY A 127 9.22 -35.63 15.15
CA GLY A 127 9.77 -34.77 14.09
C GLY A 127 9.13 -33.38 14.01
N LYS A 128 7.89 -33.19 14.49
CA LYS A 128 7.27 -31.86 14.65
C LYS A 128 7.54 -31.23 16.03
N GLY A 129 7.74 -32.05 17.07
CA GLY A 129 7.97 -31.57 18.43
C GLY A 129 6.67 -31.29 19.18
N VAL A 130 6.68 -30.33 20.10
CA VAL A 130 5.52 -30.02 20.96
C VAL A 130 4.72 -28.85 20.39
N PHE A 131 3.41 -29.03 20.27
CA PHE A 131 2.43 -28.00 19.92
C PHE A 131 1.14 -28.22 20.72
N TYR A 132 0.16 -27.33 20.52
CA TYR A 132 -1.07 -27.30 21.29
C TYR A 132 -2.27 -27.08 20.38
N ASP A 133 -3.29 -27.88 20.58
CA ASP A 133 -4.58 -27.75 19.89
C ASP A 133 -5.60 -27.18 20.87
N ILE A 134 -6.32 -26.16 20.44
CA ILE A 134 -7.25 -25.39 21.27
C ILE A 134 -8.57 -25.27 20.52
N GLU A 135 -9.61 -25.87 21.08
CA GLU A 135 -10.98 -25.75 20.58
C GLU A 135 -11.74 -24.78 21.47
N ALA A 136 -12.42 -23.82 20.86
CA ALA A 136 -13.25 -22.85 21.56
C ALA A 136 -14.58 -22.66 20.85
N ASP A 137 -15.69 -22.86 21.55
CA ASP A 137 -17.03 -22.61 21.02
C ASP A 137 -17.87 -21.73 21.93
N ASP A 138 -18.45 -20.68 21.36
CA ASP A 138 -19.54 -19.93 22.02
C ASP A 138 -20.33 -19.12 20.99
N MET A 139 -21.57 -18.77 21.32
CA MET A 139 -22.45 -17.91 20.53
C MET A 139 -22.71 -18.38 19.09
N GLY A 140 -22.47 -19.67 18.81
CA GLY A 140 -22.67 -20.32 17.52
C GLY A 140 -21.48 -20.23 16.57
N VAL A 141 -20.27 -20.03 17.12
CA VAL A 141 -18.99 -20.05 16.39
C VAL A 141 -18.04 -20.98 17.10
N GLU A 142 -17.30 -21.75 16.30
CA GLU A 142 -16.25 -22.69 16.71
C GLU A 142 -14.92 -22.20 16.13
N ILE A 143 -13.86 -22.26 16.93
CA ILE A 143 -12.50 -21.87 16.56
C ILE A 143 -11.54 -22.96 17.00
N ASP A 144 -10.74 -23.45 16.06
CA ASP A 144 -9.68 -24.41 16.30
C ASP A 144 -8.33 -23.75 16.03
N LEU A 145 -7.42 -23.82 17.00
CA LEU A 145 -6.07 -23.26 16.88
C LEU A 145 -5.02 -24.34 17.09
N GLU A 146 -4.04 -24.39 16.19
CA GLU A 146 -2.80 -25.16 16.39
C GLU A 146 -1.67 -24.16 16.72
N ILE A 147 -0.97 -24.35 17.83
CA ILE A 147 0.01 -23.38 18.35
C ILE A 147 1.32 -24.08 18.76
N ALA A 148 2.44 -23.63 18.22
CA ALA A 148 3.76 -24.12 18.59
C ALA A 148 4.12 -23.81 20.05
N HIS A 149 5.06 -24.57 20.62
CA HIS A 149 5.49 -24.39 22.00
C HIS A 149 5.96 -22.97 22.39
N ASP A 150 6.50 -22.19 21.44
CA ASP A 150 6.94 -20.81 21.67
C ASP A 150 5.82 -19.75 21.55
N GLY A 151 4.58 -20.19 21.28
CA GLY A 151 3.41 -19.33 21.10
C GLY A 151 3.15 -18.92 19.65
N THR A 152 3.94 -19.38 18.68
CA THR A 152 3.69 -19.16 17.26
C THR A 152 2.42 -19.89 16.83
N LEU A 153 1.46 -19.17 16.23
CA LEU A 153 0.26 -19.78 15.63
C LEU A 153 0.67 -20.58 14.38
N ILE A 154 0.36 -21.88 14.36
CA ILE A 154 0.62 -22.80 13.25
C ILE A 154 -0.58 -22.77 12.29
N ASP A 155 -1.78 -23.01 12.83
CA ASP A 155 -3.02 -23.01 12.06
C ASP A 155 -4.18 -22.40 12.84
N LYS A 156 -5.18 -21.93 12.12
CA LYS A 156 -6.44 -21.41 12.66
C LYS A 156 -7.58 -21.74 11.71
N ASP A 157 -8.51 -22.57 12.17
CA ASP A 157 -9.80 -22.79 11.51
C ASP A 157 -10.93 -22.09 12.28
N MET A 158 -11.96 -21.68 11.56
CA MET A 158 -13.15 -21.06 12.14
C MET A 158 -14.39 -21.52 11.38
N SER A 159 -15.45 -21.84 12.13
CA SER A 159 -16.74 -22.16 11.52
C SER A 159 -17.28 -21.01 10.66
N ASP A 160 -18.08 -21.34 9.65
CA ASP A 160 -18.79 -20.37 8.82
C ASP A 160 -19.58 -19.34 9.65
N PRO A 161 -19.74 -18.10 9.16
CA PRO A 161 -20.46 -17.06 9.90
C PRO A 161 -21.95 -17.37 10.04
N ILE A 162 -22.54 -16.88 11.13
CA ILE A 162 -23.97 -17.08 11.38
C ILE A 162 -24.77 -16.22 10.41
N GLU A 163 -25.62 -16.86 9.59
CA GLU A 163 -26.49 -16.16 8.66
C GLU A 163 -27.90 -16.01 9.20
N LEU A 164 -28.34 -14.77 9.44
CA LEU A 164 -29.68 -14.48 9.94
C LEU A 164 -30.47 -13.59 8.99
N ARG A 165 -31.75 -13.88 8.83
CA ARG A 165 -32.73 -12.89 8.37
C ARG A 165 -33.38 -12.23 9.59
N VAL A 166 -33.23 -10.92 9.68
CA VAL A 166 -33.63 -10.12 10.84
C VAL A 166 -34.52 -8.95 10.44
N GLU A 167 -35.18 -8.33 11.42
CA GLU A 167 -35.90 -7.06 11.29
C GLU A 167 -35.26 -6.02 12.20
N LEU A 168 -34.89 -4.86 11.65
CA LEU A 168 -34.31 -3.75 12.40
C LEU A 168 -35.35 -3.13 13.34
N VAL A 169 -35.11 -3.13 14.66
CA VAL A 169 -36.07 -2.63 15.65
C VAL A 169 -35.63 -1.34 16.35
N ALA A 170 -34.32 -1.09 16.45
CA ALA A 170 -33.77 0.10 17.07
C ALA A 170 -32.43 0.51 16.45
N LYS A 171 -32.11 1.80 16.51
CA LYS A 171 -30.89 2.38 15.93
C LYS A 171 -30.24 3.34 16.92
N SER A 172 -28.92 3.22 17.11
CA SER A 172 -28.13 4.29 17.71
C SER A 172 -28.03 5.51 16.79
N LYS A 173 -27.65 6.65 17.38
CA LYS A 173 -27.29 7.86 16.62
C LYS A 173 -26.08 7.56 15.74
N LEU A 174 -26.06 8.15 14.54
CA LEU A 174 -24.89 8.04 13.67
C LEU A 174 -23.86 9.08 14.09
N PRO A 175 -22.59 8.70 14.27
CA PRO A 175 -21.52 9.68 14.47
C PRO A 175 -21.23 10.44 13.17
N THR A 176 -20.74 11.66 13.30
CA THR A 176 -20.20 12.48 12.21
C THR A 176 -18.67 12.46 12.22
N LEU A 177 -18.03 12.95 11.15
CA LEU A 177 -16.57 13.09 11.10
C LEU A 177 -16.02 14.00 12.21
N GLU A 178 -16.80 14.98 12.66
CA GLU A 178 -16.42 15.85 13.78
C GLU A 178 -16.48 15.10 15.12
N ASP A 179 -17.51 14.27 15.32
CA ASP A 179 -17.68 13.49 16.56
C ASP A 179 -16.54 12.49 16.80
N ILE A 180 -15.97 11.97 15.71
CA ILE A 180 -14.95 10.92 15.76
C ILE A 180 -13.53 11.47 15.70
N SER A 181 -13.33 12.78 15.50
CA SER A 181 -11.97 13.34 15.43
C SER A 181 -11.18 13.05 16.72
N PRO A 182 -9.94 12.53 16.65
CA PRO A 182 -9.06 12.41 15.47
C PRO A 182 -9.11 11.05 14.73
N TYR A 183 -10.03 10.16 15.08
CA TYR A 183 -10.21 8.85 14.46
C TYR A 183 -10.76 8.98 13.03
N ARG A 184 -10.46 7.98 12.20
CA ARG A 184 -10.97 7.86 10.81
C ARG A 184 -12.12 6.87 10.70
N GLU A 185 -12.37 6.09 11.75
CA GLU A 185 -13.26 4.94 11.75
C GLU A 185 -14.20 5.00 12.95
N ALA A 186 -15.44 4.58 12.74
CA ALA A 186 -16.42 4.49 13.80
C ALA A 186 -17.49 3.42 13.52
N LEU A 187 -17.89 2.76 14.60
CA LEU A 187 -18.98 1.79 14.62
C LEU A 187 -20.28 2.41 15.16
N VAL A 188 -21.42 1.88 14.73
CA VAL A 188 -22.74 2.20 15.27
C VAL A 188 -23.50 0.91 15.60
N PHE A 189 -24.22 0.94 16.72
CA PHE A 189 -24.89 -0.24 17.27
C PHE A 189 -26.38 -0.20 16.98
N TYR A 190 -26.88 -1.18 16.23
CA TYR A 190 -28.30 -1.36 15.90
C TYR A 190 -28.85 -2.63 16.55
N GLU A 191 -30.15 -2.63 16.87
CA GLU A 191 -30.83 -3.79 17.44
C GLU A 191 -31.80 -4.41 16.44
N TYR A 192 -31.83 -5.73 16.44
CA TYR A 192 -32.60 -6.52 15.52
C TYR A 192 -33.45 -7.55 16.24
N ARG A 193 -34.56 -7.93 15.61
CA ARG A 193 -35.37 -9.09 15.98
C ARG A 193 -35.16 -10.20 14.97
N LEU A 194 -34.90 -11.41 15.45
CA LEU A 194 -34.78 -12.60 14.60
C LEU A 194 -36.10 -12.86 13.85
N LYS A 195 -36.03 -13.04 12.53
CA LYS A 195 -37.14 -13.54 11.72
C LYS A 195 -36.95 -14.99 11.31
N LYS A 196 -35.76 -15.32 10.83
CA LYS A 196 -35.42 -16.66 10.37
C LYS A 196 -33.90 -16.87 10.48
N ARG A 197 -33.50 -18.01 11.05
CA ARG A 197 -32.13 -18.50 10.96
C ARG A 197 -31.92 -19.12 9.58
N LEU A 198 -30.89 -18.68 8.87
CA LEU A 198 -30.55 -19.19 7.54
C LEU A 198 -29.45 -20.24 7.66
N ASP A 199 -28.41 -19.93 8.44
CA ASP A 199 -27.28 -20.82 8.71
C ASP A 199 -26.67 -20.55 10.10
N GLY A 200 -25.84 -21.48 10.59
CA GLY A 200 -25.19 -21.42 11.90
C GLY A 200 -26.12 -21.62 13.10
N GLU A 201 -25.55 -21.69 14.30
CA GLU A 201 -26.31 -21.73 15.55
C GLU A 201 -26.59 -20.33 16.09
N PHE A 202 -27.80 -20.09 16.59
CA PHE A 202 -28.16 -18.83 17.25
C PHE A 202 -29.22 -19.07 18.32
N LYS A 203 -28.95 -18.61 19.54
CA LYS A 203 -29.82 -18.76 20.72
C LYS A 203 -30.35 -17.38 21.11
N GLY A 204 -31.56 -17.03 20.68
CA GLY A 204 -32.18 -15.75 21.05
C GLY A 204 -33.36 -15.35 20.18
N LYS A 205 -34.00 -14.24 20.53
CA LYS A 205 -35.05 -13.58 19.72
C LYS A 205 -34.67 -12.19 19.25
N LYS A 206 -33.64 -11.60 19.88
CA LYS A 206 -33.07 -10.30 19.58
C LYS A 206 -31.55 -10.42 19.60
N LEU A 207 -30.90 -9.48 18.94
CA LEU A 207 -29.46 -9.32 18.92
C LEU A 207 -29.12 -7.85 18.71
N ARG A 208 -27.98 -7.43 19.26
CA ARG A 208 -27.36 -6.15 18.94
C ARG A 208 -26.24 -6.41 17.93
N VAL A 209 -26.10 -5.55 16.95
CA VAL A 209 -25.10 -5.70 15.89
C VAL A 209 -24.36 -4.39 15.70
N ALA A 210 -23.03 -4.47 15.74
CA ALA A 210 -22.13 -3.39 15.39
C ALA A 210 -21.93 -3.36 13.88
N HIS A 211 -22.16 -2.19 13.29
CA HIS A 211 -21.93 -1.91 11.87
C HIS A 211 -20.93 -0.76 11.74
N TRP A 212 -20.19 -0.74 10.64
CA TRP A 212 -19.41 0.41 10.23
C TRP A 212 -20.32 1.59 9.91
N ALA A 213 -20.19 2.67 10.68
CA ALA A 213 -20.87 3.94 10.45
C ALA A 213 -20.02 4.88 9.59
N ILE A 214 -18.72 4.90 9.88
CA ILE A 214 -17.68 5.59 9.11
C ILE A 214 -16.52 4.59 8.99
N TYR A 215 -16.07 4.36 7.77
CA TYR A 215 -14.87 3.56 7.49
C TYR A 215 -13.94 4.42 6.68
N ASP A 216 -12.71 4.59 7.15
CA ASP A 216 -11.72 5.49 6.57
C ASP A 216 -12.24 6.89 6.11
N ASN A 217 -12.79 7.67 7.05
CA ASN A 217 -13.42 8.98 6.81
C ASN A 217 -14.62 8.97 5.84
N GLN A 218 -15.05 7.80 5.36
CA GLN A 218 -16.18 7.66 4.45
C GLN A 218 -17.43 7.19 5.22
N PRO A 219 -18.50 8.02 5.29
CA PRO A 219 -19.76 7.61 5.90
C PRO A 219 -20.43 6.46 5.14
N GLN A 220 -20.84 5.45 5.89
CA GLN A 220 -21.39 4.21 5.37
C GLN A 220 -22.92 4.29 5.19
N PRO A 221 -23.49 3.51 4.24
CA PRO A 221 -24.91 3.61 3.90
C PRO A 221 -25.83 3.02 4.97
N ILE A 222 -25.29 2.36 6.01
CA ILE A 222 -26.06 1.75 7.10
C ILE A 222 -27.06 2.72 7.74
N GLY A 223 -26.71 4.01 7.79
CA GLY A 223 -27.59 5.06 8.28
C GLY A 223 -28.93 5.19 7.57
N LYS A 224 -29.01 4.73 6.31
CA LYS A 224 -30.22 4.76 5.48
C LYS A 224 -31.21 3.63 5.82
N ALA A 225 -30.79 2.62 6.59
CA ALA A 225 -31.67 1.53 7.02
C ALA A 225 -32.85 2.06 7.85
N LYS A 226 -34.05 1.54 7.58
CA LYS A 226 -35.29 1.97 8.24
C LYS A 226 -35.72 0.96 9.29
N ILE A 227 -36.18 1.43 10.45
CA ILE A 227 -36.82 0.57 11.45
C ILE A 227 -38.00 -0.17 10.80
N GLY A 228 -38.13 -1.46 11.07
CA GLY A 228 -39.08 -2.39 10.46
C GLY A 228 -38.61 -3.03 9.14
N SER A 229 -37.46 -2.62 8.59
CA SER A 229 -36.90 -3.28 7.39
C SER A 229 -36.31 -4.64 7.73
N SER A 230 -36.43 -5.59 6.79
CA SER A 230 -35.80 -6.90 6.92
C SER A 230 -34.50 -6.97 6.13
N GLN A 231 -33.46 -7.57 6.73
CA GLN A 231 -32.11 -7.65 6.20
C GLN A 231 -31.54 -9.06 6.40
N LYS A 232 -30.64 -9.49 5.50
CA LYS A 232 -29.75 -10.64 5.73
C LYS A 232 -28.48 -10.09 6.34
N LEU A 233 -28.03 -10.67 7.44
CA LEU A 233 -26.75 -10.36 8.10
C LEU A 233 -25.89 -11.62 8.15
N GLU A 234 -24.58 -11.42 8.10
CA GLU A 234 -23.56 -12.45 8.26
C GLU A 234 -22.72 -12.03 9.47
N LEU A 235 -22.69 -12.87 10.50
CA LEU A 235 -22.38 -12.43 11.86
C LEU A 235 -21.29 -13.28 12.49
N TYR A 236 -20.35 -12.60 13.15
CA TYR A 236 -19.49 -13.18 14.16
C TYR A 236 -19.66 -12.43 15.50
N PRO A 237 -19.48 -13.10 16.65
CA PRO A 237 -19.51 -12.45 17.95
C PRO A 237 -18.55 -11.26 18.00
N TYR A 238 -19.01 -10.14 18.53
CA TYR A 238 -18.25 -8.89 18.50
C TYR A 238 -16.91 -8.99 19.23
N GLN A 239 -16.86 -9.78 20.31
CA GLN A 239 -15.68 -9.98 21.16
C GLN A 239 -14.53 -10.72 20.45
N GLN A 240 -14.77 -11.31 19.27
CA GLN A 240 -13.71 -11.91 18.47
C GLN A 240 -12.79 -10.86 17.84
N PHE A 241 -13.26 -9.61 17.68
CA PHE A 241 -12.53 -8.54 17.02
C PHE A 241 -11.97 -7.53 18.03
N LYS A 242 -10.84 -7.86 18.65
CA LYS A 242 -10.18 -6.98 19.64
C LYS A 242 -9.81 -5.62 19.06
N GLU A 243 -9.48 -5.56 17.78
CA GLU A 243 -9.19 -4.33 17.06
C GLU A 243 -10.32 -3.31 17.13
N LEU A 244 -11.58 -3.78 17.19
CA LEU A 244 -12.76 -2.92 17.26
C LEU A 244 -12.95 -2.27 18.63
N GLU A 245 -12.34 -2.79 19.70
CA GLU A 245 -12.42 -2.19 21.05
C GLU A 245 -11.76 -0.81 21.11
N SER A 246 -10.77 -0.56 20.24
CA SER A 246 -10.03 0.69 20.19
C SER A 246 -10.75 1.80 19.40
N LEU A 247 -11.82 1.45 18.69
CA LEU A 247 -12.52 2.34 17.79
C LEU A 247 -13.55 3.21 18.52
N TYR A 248 -13.88 4.34 17.90
CA TYR A 248 -15.04 5.11 18.33
C TYR A 248 -16.31 4.29 18.09
N THR A 249 -17.13 4.15 19.13
CA THR A 249 -18.41 3.45 19.07
C THR A 249 -19.56 4.41 19.41
N SER A 250 -20.58 4.43 18.56
CA SER A 250 -21.85 5.09 18.86
C SER A 250 -22.90 4.06 19.27
N ASP A 251 -22.98 3.84 20.58
CA ASP A 251 -24.07 3.09 21.19
C ASP A 251 -24.90 4.02 22.08
N THR A 252 -26.04 4.45 21.56
CA THR A 252 -26.99 5.32 22.27
C THR A 252 -28.28 4.59 22.67
N LEU A 253 -28.30 3.26 22.52
CA LEU A 253 -29.43 2.42 22.91
C LEU A 253 -29.28 2.02 24.38
N GLU A 254 -30.40 1.75 25.06
CA GLU A 254 -30.38 1.26 26.44
C GLU A 254 -29.67 -0.09 26.50
N LEU A 255 -28.73 -0.27 27.42
CA LEU A 255 -28.02 -1.53 27.58
C LEU A 255 -28.98 -2.62 28.07
N ASP A 256 -29.05 -3.72 27.34
CA ASP A 256 -29.75 -4.94 27.72
C ASP A 256 -28.70 -6.06 27.76
N PRO A 257 -28.33 -6.60 28.94
CA PRO A 257 -27.28 -7.60 29.04
C PRO A 257 -27.71 -8.98 28.50
N ASP A 258 -29.02 -9.19 28.28
CA ASP A 258 -29.56 -10.46 27.80
C ASP A 258 -29.59 -10.55 26.26
N ILE A 259 -29.24 -9.47 25.53
CA ILE A 259 -29.12 -9.50 24.07
C ILE A 259 -27.66 -9.72 23.66
N PRO A 260 -27.37 -10.78 22.88
CA PRO A 260 -26.02 -11.04 22.41
C PRO A 260 -25.58 -9.97 21.39
N LEU A 261 -24.28 -9.66 21.39
CA LEU A 261 -23.65 -8.63 20.58
C LEU A 261 -22.79 -9.27 19.48
N TYR A 262 -23.08 -8.91 18.23
CA TYR A 262 -22.37 -9.40 17.04
C TYR A 262 -21.77 -8.24 16.23
N HIS A 263 -20.85 -8.56 15.33
CA HIS A 263 -20.39 -7.68 14.25
C HIS A 263 -20.94 -8.20 12.90
N ASP A 264 -21.41 -7.29 12.04
CA ASP A 264 -21.86 -7.62 10.68
C ASP A 264 -20.67 -7.67 9.72
N ILE A 265 -20.11 -8.85 9.55
CA ILE A 265 -18.99 -9.07 8.61
C ILE A 265 -19.44 -9.09 7.15
N GLY A 266 -20.73 -9.30 6.90
CA GLY A 266 -21.32 -9.25 5.56
C GLY A 266 -21.63 -7.83 5.07
N GLN A 267 -21.33 -6.80 5.88
CA GLN A 267 -21.58 -5.42 5.52
C GLN A 267 -20.73 -5.04 4.30
N LYS A 268 -21.40 -4.65 3.20
CA LYS A 268 -20.71 -4.04 2.06
C LYS A 268 -20.18 -2.66 2.44
N ILE A 269 -18.86 -2.57 2.59
CA ILE A 269 -18.17 -1.32 2.89
C ILE A 269 -18.05 -0.50 1.62
N LEU A 270 -18.49 0.76 1.71
CA LEU A 270 -18.07 1.77 0.76
C LEU A 270 -16.64 2.14 1.14
N GLU A 271 -15.69 1.51 0.46
CA GLU A 271 -14.31 1.97 0.49
C GLU A 271 -14.29 3.38 -0.09
N ASP A 272 -13.65 4.33 0.61
CA ASP A 272 -13.13 5.49 -0.07
C ASP A 272 -12.16 4.91 -1.11
N GLN A 273 -12.37 5.14 -2.42
CA GLN A 273 -11.25 5.01 -3.34
C GLN A 273 -10.27 6.03 -2.82
N SER A 274 -9.27 5.56 -2.08
CA SER A 274 -8.58 6.42 -1.15
C SER A 274 -8.09 7.65 -1.92
N ILE A 275 -8.16 8.81 -1.30
CA ILE A 275 -7.57 10.03 -1.90
C ILE A 275 -6.11 9.74 -2.33
N GLU A 276 -5.45 8.78 -1.68
CA GLU A 276 -4.17 8.19 -2.06
C GLU A 276 -4.22 7.52 -3.45
N ASP A 277 -5.09 6.53 -3.69
CA ASP A 277 -5.23 5.85 -4.99
C ASP A 277 -5.62 6.82 -6.11
N ARG A 278 -6.48 7.80 -5.80
CA ARG A 278 -6.87 8.85 -6.76
C ARG A 278 -5.66 9.63 -7.26
N PHE A 279 -4.69 9.90 -6.38
CA PHE A 279 -3.49 10.66 -6.70
C PHE A 279 -2.26 9.77 -6.78
N ASP A 280 -2.41 8.47 -7.02
CA ASP A 280 -1.26 7.61 -7.30
C ASP A 280 -0.87 7.70 -8.78
N TYR A 281 0.22 8.41 -9.04
CA TYR A 281 0.86 8.55 -10.35
C TYR A 281 2.14 7.71 -10.48
N ASP A 282 2.34 6.71 -9.61
CA ASP A 282 3.48 5.78 -9.58
C ASP A 282 4.85 6.51 -9.58
N SER A 283 4.90 7.70 -8.99
CA SER A 283 6.10 8.54 -8.95
C SER A 283 5.97 9.71 -7.95
N ILE A 284 7.02 10.53 -7.83
CA ILE A 284 6.98 11.79 -7.05
C ILE A 284 5.89 12.77 -7.53
N LEU A 285 5.33 12.54 -8.73
CA LEU A 285 4.18 13.27 -9.22
C LEU A 285 2.94 13.08 -8.32
N SER A 286 2.80 11.92 -7.66
CA SER A 286 1.70 11.61 -6.74
C SER A 286 1.53 12.66 -5.64
N GLU A 287 2.65 13.18 -5.14
CA GLU A 287 2.64 14.19 -4.10
C GLU A 287 2.25 15.59 -4.64
N LYS A 288 2.56 15.87 -5.91
CA LYS A 288 2.40 17.20 -6.53
C LYS A 288 1.00 17.41 -7.13
N MET A 289 0.39 16.35 -7.63
CA MET A 289 -0.89 16.43 -8.36
C MET A 289 -2.09 16.90 -7.52
N PRO A 290 -2.25 16.56 -6.23
CA PRO A 290 -3.30 17.13 -5.39
C PRO A 290 -3.28 18.66 -5.37
N VAL A 291 -2.08 19.25 -5.28
CA VAL A 291 -1.88 20.70 -5.33
C VAL A 291 -2.12 21.24 -6.73
N PHE A 292 -1.62 20.56 -7.77
CA PHE A 292 -1.86 20.95 -9.16
C PHE A 292 -3.37 21.05 -9.47
N TRP A 293 -4.17 20.05 -9.10
CA TRP A 293 -5.60 20.04 -9.35
C TRP A 293 -6.34 21.19 -8.65
N GLN A 294 -5.83 21.66 -7.51
CA GLN A 294 -6.34 22.87 -6.86
C GLN A 294 -5.94 24.17 -7.56
N LEU A 295 -4.79 24.18 -8.23
CA LEU A 295 -4.17 25.39 -8.79
C LEU A 295 -4.32 25.51 -10.32
N LYS A 296 -4.69 24.46 -11.04
CA LYS A 296 -4.65 24.38 -12.51
C LYS A 296 -5.28 25.58 -13.22
N ASP A 297 -6.34 26.15 -12.66
CA ASP A 297 -7.06 27.27 -13.27
C ASP A 297 -6.43 28.63 -12.95
N GLN A 298 -5.54 28.76 -11.95
CA GLN A 298 -4.88 30.02 -11.60
C GLN A 298 -3.39 30.08 -11.95
N LEU A 299 -2.77 28.93 -12.26
CA LEU A 299 -1.36 28.87 -12.64
C LEU A 299 -1.11 29.60 -13.97
N LYS A 300 -0.17 30.53 -13.93
CA LYS A 300 0.41 31.25 -15.08
C LYS A 300 1.75 30.69 -15.49
N LEU A 301 2.45 30.00 -14.59
CA LEU A 301 3.76 29.41 -14.86
C LEU A 301 3.87 28.01 -14.28
N VAL A 302 4.40 27.08 -15.07
CA VAL A 302 4.77 25.75 -14.61
C VAL A 302 6.24 25.51 -14.92
N ALA A 303 6.99 24.96 -13.97
CA ALA A 303 8.34 24.46 -14.22
C ALA A 303 8.31 22.95 -14.49
N LEU A 304 9.05 22.52 -15.50
CA LEU A 304 9.18 21.14 -15.99
C LEU A 304 10.66 20.78 -16.13
N GLY A 305 10.99 19.49 -16.00
CA GLY A 305 12.37 19.01 -16.11
C GLY A 305 12.64 17.76 -15.29
N ASP A 306 13.93 17.42 -15.17
CA ASP A 306 14.41 16.34 -14.32
C ASP A 306 14.74 16.82 -12.89
N SER A 307 15.51 16.02 -12.14
CA SER A 307 15.93 16.32 -10.77
C SER A 307 16.64 17.68 -10.62
N ARG A 308 17.29 18.17 -11.68
CA ARG A 308 17.96 19.47 -11.72
C ARG A 308 16.96 20.62 -11.70
N CYS A 309 15.77 20.43 -12.24
CA CYS A 309 14.66 21.40 -12.14
C CYS A 309 13.87 21.22 -10.86
N GLU A 310 13.59 19.98 -10.47
CA GLU A 310 12.83 19.65 -9.27
C GLU A 310 13.43 20.32 -8.03
N SER A 311 14.75 20.29 -7.90
CA SER A 311 15.50 20.91 -6.80
C SER A 311 16.07 22.29 -7.10
N GLY A 312 16.31 22.61 -8.38
CA GLY A 312 16.96 23.85 -8.80
C GLY A 312 16.01 25.05 -8.97
N ILE A 313 14.71 24.81 -9.14
CA ILE A 313 13.71 25.88 -9.34
C ILE A 313 12.86 26.09 -8.08
N GLN A 314 13.02 27.25 -7.46
CA GLN A 314 12.20 27.70 -6.33
C GLN A 314 11.01 28.51 -6.84
N ALA A 315 9.93 27.83 -7.24
CA ALA A 315 8.82 28.49 -7.94
C ALA A 315 8.18 29.66 -7.16
N GLU A 316 8.29 29.68 -5.83
CA GLU A 316 7.89 30.79 -4.95
C GLU A 316 8.52 32.16 -5.30
N LEU A 317 9.66 32.16 -6.00
CA LEU A 317 10.39 33.37 -6.40
C LEU A 317 9.84 33.99 -7.69
N PHE A 318 9.05 33.26 -8.48
CA PHE A 318 8.35 33.82 -9.64
C PHE A 318 7.14 34.66 -9.20
N TYR A 319 6.86 35.76 -9.91
CA TYR A 319 5.73 36.69 -9.63
C TYR A 319 5.73 37.33 -8.23
N GLY A 320 6.79 37.15 -7.44
CA GLY A 320 7.00 37.83 -6.17
C GLY A 320 5.85 37.64 -5.17
N ALA A 321 5.31 38.76 -4.67
CA ALA A 321 4.28 38.74 -3.63
C ALA A 321 2.94 38.16 -4.10
N GLU A 322 2.62 38.19 -5.40
CA GLU A 322 1.41 37.56 -5.93
C GLU A 322 1.46 36.05 -5.66
N ASN A 323 2.53 35.38 -6.09
CA ASN A 323 2.65 33.93 -5.97
C ASN A 323 2.72 33.48 -4.51
N ARG A 324 3.41 34.22 -3.64
CA ARG A 324 3.51 33.90 -2.20
C ARG A 324 2.19 34.01 -1.44
N LYS A 325 1.21 34.75 -1.95
CA LYS A 325 -0.12 34.88 -1.34
C LYS A 325 -1.13 33.97 -2.03
N THR A 326 -1.09 33.98 -3.35
CA THR A 326 -2.04 33.33 -4.25
C THR A 326 -1.22 32.62 -5.34
N PRO A 327 -0.91 31.33 -5.16
CA PRO A 327 0.04 30.65 -6.04
C PRO A 327 -0.36 30.70 -7.52
N VAL A 328 0.50 31.29 -8.35
CA VAL A 328 0.36 31.39 -9.81
C VAL A 328 1.54 30.78 -10.55
N ALA A 329 2.55 30.29 -9.84
CA ALA A 329 3.68 29.55 -10.39
C ALA A 329 3.91 28.29 -9.55
N TYR A 330 4.19 27.15 -10.18
CA TYR A 330 4.40 25.88 -9.47
C TYR A 330 5.46 25.00 -10.15
N ASN A 331 6.26 24.28 -9.36
CA ASN A 331 7.29 23.38 -9.87
C ASN A 331 6.78 21.92 -9.94
N LEU A 332 6.50 21.48 -11.17
CA LEU A 332 6.02 20.13 -11.50
C LEU A 332 7.12 19.23 -12.07
N ALA A 333 8.38 19.66 -12.05
CA ALA A 333 9.50 18.80 -12.41
C ALA A 333 9.61 17.61 -11.46
N ILE A 334 10.07 16.48 -12.00
CA ILE A 334 10.21 15.22 -11.30
C ILE A 334 11.64 14.67 -11.49
N SER A 335 12.20 14.01 -10.48
CA SER A 335 13.46 13.29 -10.64
C SER A 335 13.36 12.25 -11.77
N GLY A 336 14.37 12.23 -12.65
CA GLY A 336 14.37 11.33 -13.81
C GLY A 336 13.31 11.65 -14.88
N GLY A 337 12.74 12.86 -14.90
CA GLY A 337 11.73 13.28 -15.89
C GLY A 337 12.23 13.23 -17.33
N SER A 338 11.90 12.14 -18.03
CA SER A 338 12.27 11.90 -19.44
C SER A 338 11.53 12.83 -20.41
N LEU A 339 12.06 13.06 -21.61
CA LEU A 339 11.38 13.88 -22.64
C LEU A 339 9.99 13.34 -22.96
N GLU A 340 9.85 12.01 -22.95
CA GLU A 340 8.59 11.32 -23.16
C GLU A 340 7.56 11.71 -22.11
N PHE A 341 7.92 11.62 -20.83
CA PHE A 341 7.09 12.08 -19.71
C PHE A 341 6.70 13.56 -19.85
N GLN A 342 7.67 14.45 -20.14
CA GLN A 342 7.37 15.89 -20.28
C GLN A 342 6.36 16.15 -21.40
N THR A 343 6.50 15.46 -22.54
CA THR A 343 5.59 15.59 -23.68
C THR A 343 4.18 15.17 -23.30
N THR A 344 4.04 13.99 -22.69
CA THR A 344 2.75 13.46 -22.24
C THR A 344 2.10 14.39 -21.21
N PHE A 345 2.89 14.95 -20.28
CA PHE A 345 2.37 15.89 -19.30
C PHE A 345 1.92 17.22 -19.94
N VAL A 346 2.65 17.72 -20.94
CA VAL A 346 2.25 18.91 -21.71
C VAL A 346 0.91 18.65 -22.41
N ASP A 347 0.81 17.55 -23.15
CA ASP A 347 -0.36 17.22 -23.97
C ASP A 347 -1.60 16.97 -23.11
N GLU A 348 -1.44 16.22 -22.02
CA GLU A 348 -2.56 15.81 -21.20
C GLU A 348 -2.98 16.82 -20.14
N TYR A 349 -2.12 17.78 -19.77
CA TYR A 349 -2.41 18.74 -18.71
C TYR A 349 -2.19 20.18 -19.15
N LEU A 350 -0.95 20.55 -19.53
CA LEU A 350 -0.60 21.96 -19.69
C LEU A 350 -1.35 22.63 -20.84
N LEU A 351 -1.57 21.93 -21.96
CA LEU A 351 -2.35 22.48 -23.08
C LEU A 351 -3.82 22.74 -22.74
N LYS A 352 -4.34 22.15 -21.65
CA LYS A 352 -5.73 22.33 -21.19
C LYS A 352 -5.86 23.47 -20.18
N MET A 353 -4.74 23.95 -19.61
CA MET A 353 -4.75 25.01 -18.60
C MET A 353 -5.22 26.36 -19.20
N PRO A 354 -6.17 27.06 -18.56
CA PRO A 354 -6.80 28.24 -19.13
C PRO A 354 -5.95 29.51 -19.04
N ASN A 355 -5.05 29.60 -18.05
CA ASN A 355 -4.29 30.82 -17.72
C ASN A 355 -2.78 30.64 -17.83
N LEU A 356 -2.31 29.51 -18.39
CA LEU A 356 -0.89 29.23 -18.54
C LEU A 356 -0.25 30.22 -19.54
N GLU A 357 0.74 30.97 -19.08
CA GLU A 357 1.49 31.94 -19.88
C GLU A 357 2.92 31.47 -20.17
N TRP A 358 3.52 30.72 -19.23
CA TRP A 358 4.92 30.32 -19.27
C TRP A 358 5.13 28.86 -18.86
N VAL A 359 5.96 28.15 -19.62
CA VAL A 359 6.62 26.92 -19.19
C VAL A 359 8.11 27.22 -19.02
N VAL A 360 8.63 27.01 -17.82
CA VAL A 360 10.08 27.00 -17.57
C VAL A 360 10.54 25.56 -17.70
N TYR A 361 11.19 25.23 -18.82
CA TYR A 361 11.61 23.87 -19.10
C TYR A 361 13.13 23.74 -18.94
N GLN A 362 13.55 22.92 -17.99
CA GLN A 362 14.93 22.49 -17.87
C GLN A 362 15.19 21.33 -18.82
N LEU A 363 16.09 21.54 -19.77
CA LEU A 363 16.54 20.53 -20.69
C LEU A 363 17.89 19.99 -20.20
N SER A 364 17.97 18.68 -19.96
CA SER A 364 19.26 17.99 -19.83
C SER A 364 19.70 17.49 -21.21
N PRO A 365 20.98 17.63 -21.61
CA PRO A 365 21.45 17.08 -22.88
C PRO A 365 21.09 15.60 -23.08
N ARG A 366 21.04 14.82 -21.99
CA ARG A 366 20.68 13.38 -22.01
C ARG A 366 19.37 13.10 -22.75
N VAL A 367 18.37 14.00 -22.67
CA VAL A 367 17.02 13.68 -23.15
C VAL A 367 16.90 13.65 -24.67
N VAL A 368 17.88 14.20 -25.38
CA VAL A 368 18.01 14.14 -26.85
C VAL A 368 19.15 13.21 -27.30
N ASN A 369 19.91 12.62 -26.37
CA ASN A 369 20.98 11.68 -26.67
C ASN A 369 20.40 10.33 -27.13
N ARG A 370 20.87 9.81 -28.27
CA ARG A 370 20.47 8.50 -28.83
C ARG A 370 20.74 7.34 -27.87
N HIS A 371 21.73 7.48 -27.00
CA HIS A 371 22.14 6.43 -26.08
C HIS A 371 21.42 6.48 -24.73
N PHE A 372 20.49 7.42 -24.54
CA PHE A 372 19.67 7.48 -23.34
C PHE A 372 18.45 6.56 -23.47
N GLU A 373 18.34 5.57 -22.59
CA GLU A 373 17.34 4.49 -22.65
C GLU A 373 16.30 4.54 -21.51
N ARG A 374 16.49 5.42 -20.51
CA ARG A 374 15.55 5.54 -19.39
C ARG A 374 14.32 6.35 -19.77
N SER A 375 13.13 5.91 -19.37
CA SER A 375 11.89 6.66 -19.51
C SER A 375 11.02 6.46 -18.27
N SER A 376 10.54 7.58 -17.72
CA SER A 376 9.57 7.67 -16.61
C SER A 376 8.11 7.78 -17.11
N GLU A 377 7.90 7.73 -18.43
CA GLU A 377 6.56 7.82 -19.03
C GLU A 377 5.72 6.57 -18.74
N ARG A 378 6.36 5.41 -18.64
CA ARG A 378 5.66 4.13 -18.51
C ARG A 378 4.91 4.04 -17.18
N GLU A 379 5.52 4.51 -16.11
CA GLU A 379 4.99 4.60 -14.75
C GLU A 379 3.74 5.49 -14.77
N LEU A 380 3.86 6.72 -15.31
CA LEU A 380 2.73 7.62 -15.48
C LEU A 380 1.58 6.98 -16.25
N LEU A 381 1.84 6.40 -17.42
CA LEU A 381 0.79 5.86 -18.30
C LEU A 381 0.03 4.67 -17.68
N LYS A 382 0.62 3.98 -16.70
CA LYS A 382 0.03 2.82 -16.02
C LYS A 382 -0.58 3.15 -14.67
N SER A 383 -0.34 4.36 -14.17
CA SER A 383 -0.78 4.77 -12.84
C SER A 383 -2.29 4.98 -12.75
N ASP A 384 -2.86 4.65 -11.59
CA ASP A 384 -4.29 4.75 -11.32
C ASP A 384 -4.79 6.19 -11.38
N GLY A 385 -4.00 7.14 -10.89
CA GLY A 385 -4.28 8.57 -10.96
C GLY A 385 -4.34 9.10 -12.38
N PHE A 386 -3.44 8.65 -13.27
CA PHE A 386 -3.47 9.02 -14.68
C PHE A 386 -4.65 8.38 -15.42
N GLU A 387 -4.97 7.12 -15.14
CA GLU A 387 -6.15 6.46 -15.70
C GLU A 387 -7.44 7.16 -15.26
N PHE A 388 -7.54 7.51 -13.96
CA PHE A 388 -8.64 8.28 -13.42
C PHE A 388 -8.79 9.62 -14.15
N ASP A 389 -7.69 10.36 -14.34
CA ASP A 389 -7.69 11.67 -15.01
C ASP A 389 -8.26 11.59 -16.42
N GLN A 390 -7.89 10.55 -17.17
CA GLN A 390 -8.40 10.32 -18.51
C GLN A 390 -9.89 9.97 -18.50
N LYS A 391 -10.33 9.05 -17.63
CA LYS A 391 -11.73 8.64 -17.50
C LYS A 391 -12.64 9.81 -17.13
N HIS A 392 -12.13 10.76 -16.34
CA HIS A 392 -12.89 11.89 -15.80
C HIS A 392 -12.52 13.24 -16.43
N ALA A 393 -11.82 13.26 -17.56
CA ALA A 393 -11.30 14.49 -18.17
C ALA A 393 -12.39 15.56 -18.38
N LYS A 394 -13.59 15.16 -18.82
CA LYS A 394 -14.70 16.11 -19.06
C LYS A 394 -15.14 16.87 -17.80
N SER A 395 -15.19 16.19 -16.65
CA SER A 395 -15.58 16.82 -15.39
C SER A 395 -14.42 17.60 -14.78
N LEU A 396 -13.21 17.05 -14.78
CA LEU A 396 -12.02 17.67 -14.19
C LEU A 396 -11.64 18.99 -14.90
N TRP A 397 -11.81 19.04 -16.23
CA TRP A 397 -11.50 20.22 -17.04
C TRP A 397 -12.71 21.13 -17.28
N ARG A 398 -13.88 20.84 -16.70
CA ARG A 398 -15.00 21.79 -16.70
C ARG A 398 -14.62 22.97 -15.81
N ARG A 399 -14.61 24.20 -16.37
CA ARG A 399 -14.49 25.42 -15.56
C ARG A 399 -15.61 25.44 -14.53
N SER A 400 -15.31 25.50 -13.22
CA SER A 400 -16.38 25.58 -12.24
C SER A 400 -17.08 26.93 -12.34
N GLU A 401 -18.41 26.92 -12.19
CA GLU A 401 -19.26 28.12 -12.26
C GLU A 401 -19.01 29.05 -11.05
N THR A 402 -18.22 28.59 -10.08
CA THR A 402 -17.79 29.32 -8.87
C THR A 402 -16.30 29.75 -8.88
N ASP A 403 -15.52 29.38 -9.91
CA ASP A 403 -14.02 29.43 -9.98
C ASP A 403 -13.39 30.79 -10.32
N GLY A 404 -14.08 31.91 -10.14
CA GLY A 404 -13.44 33.22 -10.23
C GLY A 404 -12.47 33.50 -9.06
N LYS A 405 -12.57 32.74 -7.97
CA LYS A 405 -11.77 32.93 -6.75
C LYS A 405 -10.50 32.10 -6.80
N LYS A 406 -9.36 32.78 -6.97
CA LYS A 406 -8.04 32.16 -6.83
C LYS A 406 -7.82 31.71 -5.38
N LYS A 407 -7.35 30.48 -5.21
CA LYS A 407 -6.94 29.91 -3.93
C LYS A 407 -5.68 30.57 -3.39
N THR A 408 -5.73 30.91 -2.12
CA THR A 408 -4.61 31.40 -1.33
C THR A 408 -3.80 30.25 -0.76
N VAL A 409 -2.58 30.55 -0.30
CA VAL A 409 -1.74 29.58 0.43
C VAL A 409 -2.49 28.99 1.63
N THR A 410 -3.21 29.81 2.38
CA THR A 410 -3.99 29.37 3.56
C THR A 410 -5.07 28.35 3.18
N GLU A 411 -5.77 28.56 2.07
CA GLU A 411 -6.81 27.62 1.61
C GLU A 411 -6.22 26.29 1.11
N ILE A 412 -5.06 26.34 0.43
CA ILE A 412 -4.34 25.13 -0.01
C ILE A 412 -3.89 24.32 1.22
N SER A 413 -3.25 24.99 2.18
CA SER A 413 -2.79 24.38 3.43
C SER A 413 -3.93 23.78 4.27
N ALA A 414 -5.14 24.31 4.17
CA ALA A 414 -6.31 23.80 4.87
C ALA A 414 -7.01 22.64 4.14
N THR A 415 -6.60 22.30 2.91
CA THR A 415 -7.22 21.21 2.16
C THR A 415 -6.52 19.89 2.50
N PRO A 416 -7.25 18.82 2.91
CA PRO A 416 -6.65 17.51 3.15
C PRO A 416 -5.80 17.02 1.97
N TYR A 417 -4.75 16.27 2.28
CA TYR A 417 -3.76 15.69 1.35
C TYR A 417 -2.87 16.71 0.62
N ALA A 418 -3.47 17.69 -0.07
CA ALA A 418 -2.72 18.80 -0.68
C ALA A 418 -2.03 19.68 0.37
N GLY A 419 -2.68 19.91 1.52
CA GLY A 419 -2.12 20.65 2.64
C GLY A 419 -0.96 19.93 3.32
N ALA A 420 -1.00 18.60 3.39
CA ALA A 420 0.10 17.78 3.91
C ALA A 420 1.37 17.99 3.07
N TYR A 421 1.29 17.73 1.75
CA TYR A 421 2.42 18.00 0.86
C TYR A 421 2.85 19.47 0.88
N TRP A 422 1.89 20.39 0.79
CA TRP A 422 2.20 21.82 0.75
C TRP A 422 2.90 22.31 2.02
N SER A 423 2.60 21.73 3.18
CA SER A 423 3.26 22.09 4.44
C SER A 423 4.74 21.69 4.46
N GLU A 424 5.09 20.56 3.84
CA GLU A 424 6.45 20.05 3.79
C GLU A 424 7.26 20.68 2.65
N ARG A 425 6.63 20.80 1.47
CA ARG A 425 7.26 21.13 0.19
C ARG A 425 6.45 22.17 -0.58
N PRO A 426 6.24 23.37 0.00
CA PRO A 426 5.44 24.41 -0.65
C PRO A 426 6.14 24.85 -1.94
N TRP A 427 5.37 25.01 -3.02
CA TRP A 427 5.86 25.31 -4.38
C TRP A 427 6.79 24.28 -5.03
N GLY A 428 7.09 23.15 -4.39
CA GLY A 428 7.93 22.07 -4.91
C GLY A 428 9.10 21.71 -3.99
N TRP A 429 10.05 20.96 -4.55
CA TRP A 429 11.17 20.40 -3.79
C TRP A 429 12.33 21.40 -3.68
N LYS A 430 13.13 21.30 -2.60
CA LYS A 430 14.36 22.10 -2.45
C LYS A 430 15.38 21.39 -1.56
N TYR A 431 16.64 21.41 -1.97
CA TYR A 431 17.75 21.02 -1.07
C TYR A 431 17.95 22.06 0.03
N ARG A 432 18.62 21.64 1.11
CA ARG A 432 19.20 22.56 2.10
C ARG A 432 20.44 23.25 1.51
N ASN A 433 21.15 24.05 2.30
CA ASN A 433 22.42 24.69 1.89
C ASN A 433 23.62 23.74 2.04
N ASP A 434 23.41 22.44 1.80
CA ASP A 434 24.48 21.45 1.84
C ASP A 434 25.43 21.71 0.67
N VAL A 435 26.73 21.53 0.90
CA VAL A 435 27.79 21.77 -0.10
C VAL A 435 28.52 20.47 -0.37
N TRP A 436 28.81 20.17 -1.63
CA TRP A 436 29.58 18.99 -2.01
C TRP A 436 31.00 19.05 -1.42
N GLN A 437 31.26 18.27 -0.38
CA GLN A 437 32.57 18.21 0.25
C GLN A 437 33.51 17.33 -0.57
N ASN A 438 34.71 17.82 -0.86
CA ASN A 438 35.74 17.12 -1.65
C ASN A 438 35.25 16.71 -3.04
N PRO A 439 34.89 17.67 -3.92
CA PRO A 439 34.40 17.36 -5.24
C PRO A 439 35.46 16.62 -6.06
N GLU A 440 35.04 15.57 -6.75
CA GLU A 440 35.88 14.74 -7.61
C GLU A 440 35.17 14.45 -8.93
N THR A 441 35.94 14.17 -9.98
CA THR A 441 35.40 13.79 -11.28
C THR A 441 35.57 12.30 -11.52
N ASP A 442 34.59 11.69 -12.18
CA ASP A 442 34.62 10.29 -12.61
C ASP A 442 35.27 10.14 -13.98
N ASP A 443 35.57 8.90 -14.37
CA ASP A 443 35.89 8.60 -15.77
C ASP A 443 34.62 8.64 -16.62
N PHE A 444 34.37 9.80 -17.24
CA PHE A 444 33.19 10.02 -18.05
C PHE A 444 33.22 9.25 -19.37
N LYS A 445 32.17 8.44 -19.60
CA LYS A 445 31.90 7.86 -20.92
C LYS A 445 31.71 8.98 -21.93
N LYS A 446 32.24 8.82 -23.15
CA LYS A 446 32.12 9.84 -24.22
C LYS A 446 31.12 9.37 -25.28
N ARG A 447 29.86 9.20 -24.85
CA ARG A 447 28.84 8.52 -25.64
C ARG A 447 27.69 9.47 -25.97
N TRP A 448 27.89 10.24 -27.04
CA TRP A 448 26.96 11.29 -27.47
C TRP A 448 26.63 11.20 -28.95
N GLU A 449 25.34 11.19 -29.25
CA GLU A 449 24.81 11.45 -30.59
C GLU A 449 23.39 11.98 -30.46
N ILE A 450 23.04 13.04 -31.19
CA ILE A 450 21.65 13.52 -31.20
C ILE A 450 20.77 12.48 -31.90
N SER A 451 19.68 12.10 -31.24
CA SER A 451 18.62 11.29 -31.84
C SER A 451 17.62 12.20 -32.53
N GLU A 452 17.53 12.15 -33.85
CA GLU A 452 16.54 12.93 -34.60
C GLU A 452 15.11 12.62 -34.14
N LYS A 453 14.79 11.35 -33.83
CA LYS A 453 13.49 10.98 -33.24
C LYS A 453 13.19 11.74 -31.94
N ARG A 454 14.17 11.86 -31.04
CA ARG A 454 14.00 12.58 -29.76
C ARG A 454 13.96 14.09 -30.00
N TRP A 455 14.76 14.58 -30.95
CA TRP A 455 14.77 15.97 -31.37
C TRP A 455 13.41 16.41 -31.91
N ASP A 456 12.83 15.64 -32.84
CA ASP A 456 11.51 15.88 -33.42
C ASP A 456 10.42 15.91 -32.33
N ARG A 457 10.53 15.06 -31.31
CA ARG A 457 9.60 15.07 -30.17
C ARG A 457 9.71 16.34 -29.32
N LEU A 458 10.94 16.79 -29.04
CA LEU A 458 11.18 18.07 -28.36
C LEU A 458 10.60 19.24 -29.15
N GLU A 459 10.85 19.25 -30.46
CA GLU A 459 10.34 20.28 -31.37
C GLU A 459 8.82 20.30 -31.40
N ALA A 460 8.16 19.13 -31.49
CA ALA A 460 6.71 19.02 -31.47
C ALA A 460 6.08 19.52 -30.15
N MET A 461 6.68 19.20 -28.99
CA MET A 461 6.23 19.71 -27.70
C MET A 461 6.32 21.24 -27.63
N ILE A 462 7.42 21.82 -28.15
CA ILE A 462 7.62 23.26 -28.22
C ILE A 462 6.59 23.91 -29.17
N ASP A 463 6.34 23.31 -30.33
CA ASP A 463 5.34 23.79 -31.29
C ASP A 463 3.92 23.78 -30.71
N ALA A 464 3.53 22.71 -30.02
CA ALA A 464 2.22 22.59 -29.37
C ALA A 464 1.97 23.71 -28.34
N LEU A 465 2.98 24.01 -27.51
CA LEU A 465 2.92 25.13 -26.56
C LEU A 465 2.90 26.50 -27.28
N ASN A 466 3.68 26.67 -28.35
CA ASN A 466 3.65 27.88 -29.18
C ASN A 466 2.25 28.10 -29.79
N GLY A 467 1.59 27.04 -30.27
CA GLY A 467 0.23 27.08 -30.81
C GLY A 467 -0.84 27.52 -29.81
N ARG A 468 -0.58 27.36 -28.51
CA ARG A 468 -1.40 27.89 -27.40
C ARG A 468 -0.98 29.29 -26.92
N ASP A 469 -0.08 29.94 -27.63
CA ASP A 469 0.57 31.21 -27.24
C ASP A 469 1.28 31.14 -25.88
N VAL A 470 1.69 29.94 -25.46
CA VAL A 470 2.45 29.72 -24.23
C VAL A 470 3.93 29.96 -24.51
N LYS A 471 4.57 30.77 -23.66
CA LYS A 471 6.01 31.04 -23.76
C LYS A 471 6.83 29.97 -23.06
N ILE A 472 7.97 29.65 -23.65
CA ILE A 472 8.85 28.60 -23.15
C ILE A 472 10.17 29.25 -22.82
N LEU A 473 10.55 29.21 -21.54
CA LEU A 473 11.90 29.51 -21.09
C LEU A 473 12.64 28.19 -20.96
N LEU A 474 13.36 27.83 -22.02
CA LEU A 474 14.17 26.62 -22.10
C LEU A 474 15.56 26.91 -21.55
N TYR A 475 16.05 26.12 -20.59
CA TYR A 475 17.40 26.30 -20.08
C TYR A 475 18.15 24.99 -19.89
N LEU A 476 19.48 25.04 -20.06
CA LEU A 476 20.39 23.97 -19.63
C LEU A 476 20.91 24.31 -18.23
N SER A 477 20.77 23.39 -17.27
CA SER A 477 21.22 23.61 -15.88
C SER A 477 22.74 23.70 -15.75
N PRO A 478 23.28 24.54 -14.86
CA PRO A 478 24.72 24.55 -14.59
C PRO A 478 25.17 23.26 -13.90
N PHE A 479 26.45 22.92 -14.08
CA PHE A 479 27.12 21.81 -13.39
C PHE A 479 28.17 22.36 -12.43
N HIS A 480 28.66 21.57 -11.50
CA HIS A 480 29.71 22.02 -10.60
C HIS A 480 30.93 22.53 -11.41
N PRO A 481 31.58 23.66 -11.06
CA PRO A 481 32.72 24.22 -11.80
C PRO A 481 33.91 23.28 -12.00
N ILE A 482 33.96 22.17 -11.27
CA ILE A 482 34.95 21.09 -11.47
C ILE A 482 34.87 20.48 -12.88
N MET A 483 33.72 20.58 -13.55
CA MET A 483 33.57 20.15 -14.95
C MET A 483 34.32 21.03 -15.95
N GLN A 484 34.89 22.16 -15.51
CA GLN A 484 35.64 23.06 -16.38
C GLN A 484 36.89 22.36 -16.93
N GLY A 485 36.93 22.21 -18.26
CA GLY A 485 38.05 21.59 -18.96
C GLY A 485 37.94 20.06 -19.14
N GLU A 486 36.90 19.44 -18.59
CA GLU A 486 36.62 18.02 -18.78
C GLU A 486 36.29 17.70 -20.26
N PRO A 487 36.51 16.46 -20.74
CA PRO A 487 36.23 16.07 -22.12
C PRO A 487 34.73 16.03 -22.45
N VAL A 488 33.87 16.11 -21.43
CA VAL A 488 32.41 16.14 -21.48
C VAL A 488 31.90 17.34 -20.68
N VAL A 489 30.63 17.73 -20.88
CA VAL A 489 30.01 18.87 -20.17
C VAL A 489 28.94 18.46 -19.16
N ASP A 490 28.66 17.15 -19.07
CA ASP A 490 27.74 16.53 -18.12
C ASP A 490 28.20 15.11 -17.76
N ASP A 491 27.56 14.55 -16.76
CA ASP A 491 27.76 13.21 -16.21
C ASP A 491 27.25 12.07 -17.14
N ASP A 492 26.51 12.39 -18.21
CA ASP A 492 26.02 11.41 -19.20
C ASP A 492 26.92 11.27 -20.43
N GLY A 493 27.97 12.08 -20.51
CA GLY A 493 28.98 11.92 -21.53
C GLY A 493 28.80 12.79 -22.77
N THR A 494 28.08 13.91 -22.66
CA THR A 494 27.96 14.89 -23.74
C THR A 494 29.33 15.49 -24.03
N THR A 495 29.95 15.03 -25.11
CA THR A 495 31.27 15.51 -25.53
C THR A 495 31.27 17.01 -25.81
N GLN A 496 32.42 17.68 -25.67
CA GLN A 496 32.57 19.10 -26.01
C GLN A 496 32.10 19.45 -27.43
N LYS A 497 32.33 18.56 -28.41
CA LYS A 497 31.83 18.72 -29.78
C LYS A 497 30.30 18.60 -29.84
N GLY A 498 29.77 17.58 -29.18
CA GLY A 498 28.34 17.31 -29.09
C GLY A 498 27.56 18.45 -28.43
N TYR A 499 28.13 19.03 -27.37
CA TYR A 499 27.57 20.21 -26.71
C TYR A 499 27.47 21.41 -27.64
N ARG A 500 28.53 21.72 -28.42
CA ARG A 500 28.47 22.80 -29.42
C ARG A 500 27.38 22.55 -30.46
N GLU A 501 27.26 21.30 -30.94
CA GLU A 501 26.18 20.93 -31.87
C GLU A 501 24.79 21.15 -31.24
N LEU A 502 24.60 20.72 -29.99
CA LEU A 502 23.35 20.92 -29.25
C LEU A 502 23.01 22.42 -29.13
N ILE A 503 23.95 23.25 -28.70
CA ILE A 503 23.76 24.70 -28.56
C ILE A 503 23.39 25.34 -29.91
N ASP A 504 24.09 24.99 -30.98
CA ASP A 504 23.81 25.52 -32.32
C ASP A 504 22.39 25.16 -32.77
N ARG A 505 21.94 23.93 -32.52
CA ARG A 505 20.57 23.50 -32.84
C ARG A 505 19.53 24.21 -31.97
N LEU A 506 19.73 24.31 -30.67
CA LEU A 506 18.82 25.03 -29.75
C LEU A 506 18.70 26.51 -30.10
N ARG A 507 19.80 27.16 -30.50
CA ARG A 507 19.80 28.56 -30.97
C ARG A 507 19.09 28.75 -32.31
N LYS A 508 19.11 27.75 -33.19
CA LYS A 508 18.30 27.75 -34.42
C LYS A 508 16.81 27.59 -34.09
N MET A 509 16.48 26.68 -33.18
CA MET A 509 15.11 26.46 -32.72
C MET A 509 14.52 27.70 -32.03
N GLU A 510 15.31 28.42 -31.21
CA GLU A 510 14.91 29.71 -30.61
C GLU A 510 14.53 30.76 -31.67
N LYS A 511 15.18 30.74 -32.85
CA LYS A 511 14.83 31.65 -33.97
C LYS A 511 13.58 31.21 -34.72
N GLN A 512 13.28 29.91 -34.71
CA GLN A 512 12.13 29.33 -35.39
C GLN A 512 10.84 29.55 -34.60
N PHE A 513 10.89 29.41 -33.27
CA PHE A 513 9.71 29.52 -32.40
C PHE A 513 9.65 30.87 -31.69
N PRO A 514 8.68 31.75 -32.01
CA PRO A 514 8.64 33.11 -31.49
C PRO A 514 8.40 33.19 -29.97
N ASN A 515 7.79 32.16 -29.38
CA ASN A 515 7.54 32.10 -27.94
C ASN A 515 8.63 31.33 -27.17
N LEU A 516 9.71 30.88 -27.83
CA LEU A 516 10.84 30.20 -27.20
C LEU A 516 11.96 31.20 -26.83
N VAL A 517 12.46 31.08 -25.61
CA VAL A 517 13.65 31.77 -25.11
C VAL A 517 14.63 30.72 -24.59
N PHE A 518 15.86 30.72 -25.10
CA PHE A 518 16.88 29.74 -24.74
C PHE A 518 18.01 30.35 -23.89
N VAL A 519 18.27 29.73 -22.75
CA VAL A 519 19.34 30.11 -21.79
C VAL A 519 20.30 28.94 -21.58
N ASP A 520 21.57 29.17 -21.84
CA ASP A 520 22.62 28.16 -21.65
C ASP A 520 23.41 28.48 -20.36
N LEU A 521 23.22 27.65 -19.33
CA LEU A 521 23.95 27.77 -18.06
C LEU A 521 24.95 26.63 -17.85
N ILE A 522 25.08 25.68 -18.77
CA ILE A 522 26.14 24.66 -18.69
C ILE A 522 27.50 25.32 -18.91
N GLN A 523 27.64 26.08 -20.01
CA GLN A 523 28.84 26.83 -20.42
C GLN A 523 30.18 26.05 -20.29
N GLY A 524 30.13 24.72 -20.36
CA GLY A 524 31.25 23.82 -20.07
C GLY A 524 31.90 24.07 -18.70
N GLY A 525 31.12 24.41 -17.68
CA GLY A 525 31.58 24.79 -16.34
C GLY A 525 32.02 26.26 -16.20
N ASN A 526 32.04 27.04 -17.29
CA ASN A 526 32.48 28.45 -17.28
C ASN A 526 31.35 29.44 -16.96
N HIS A 527 30.50 29.12 -15.99
CA HIS A 527 29.42 29.99 -15.53
C HIS A 527 29.77 30.67 -14.19
N ASP A 528 28.95 31.59 -13.75
CA ASP A 528 29.18 32.39 -12.53
C ASP A 528 28.56 31.78 -11.26
N PHE A 529 28.16 30.50 -11.28
CA PHE A 529 27.79 29.74 -10.08
C PHE A 529 29.05 29.27 -9.35
N ALA A 530 29.16 29.64 -8.07
CA ALA A 530 30.30 29.26 -7.24
C ALA A 530 30.18 27.81 -6.75
N PRO A 531 31.29 27.09 -6.46
CA PRO A 531 31.27 25.72 -5.95
C PRO A 531 30.33 25.51 -4.75
N GLU A 532 30.23 26.48 -3.84
CA GLU A 532 29.39 26.40 -2.64
C GLU A 532 27.89 26.52 -2.92
N MET A 533 27.50 26.68 -4.19
CA MET A 533 26.11 26.68 -4.65
C MET A 533 25.62 25.30 -5.08
N PHE A 534 26.49 24.30 -5.05
CA PHE A 534 26.23 22.95 -5.52
C PHE A 534 26.21 21.97 -4.35
N LYS A 535 25.19 21.10 -4.35
CA LYS A 535 25.07 20.01 -3.41
C LYS A 535 25.97 18.83 -3.82
N ASP A 536 26.07 18.60 -5.13
CA ASP A 536 26.83 17.53 -5.78
C ASP A 536 27.21 18.01 -7.20
N LEU A 537 27.59 17.08 -8.08
CA LEU A 537 28.10 17.41 -9.42
C LEU A 537 27.11 18.19 -10.29
N ASP A 538 25.82 17.91 -10.18
CA ASP A 538 24.78 18.34 -11.12
C ASP A 538 23.57 19.00 -10.44
N HIS A 539 23.46 18.96 -9.11
CA HIS A 539 22.38 19.60 -8.36
C HIS A 539 22.85 20.85 -7.61
N LEU A 540 22.04 21.90 -7.72
CA LEU A 540 22.19 23.11 -6.93
C LEU A 540 21.63 22.91 -5.51
N ASN A 541 22.31 23.47 -4.52
CA ASN A 541 21.75 23.61 -3.17
C ASN A 541 20.78 24.79 -3.11
N ALA A 542 20.16 25.04 -1.95
CA ALA A 542 19.17 26.13 -1.81
C ALA A 542 19.69 27.52 -2.26
N ARG A 543 20.97 27.84 -2.01
CA ARG A 543 21.59 29.10 -2.44
C ARG A 543 21.75 29.16 -3.95
N GLY A 544 22.22 28.08 -4.58
CA GLY A 544 22.31 27.97 -6.03
C GLY A 544 20.96 28.05 -6.71
N ALA A 545 19.96 27.31 -6.22
CA ALA A 545 18.59 27.32 -6.72
C ALA A 545 17.95 28.71 -6.64
N THR A 546 18.22 29.46 -5.56
CA THR A 546 17.79 30.86 -5.41
C THR A 546 18.38 31.74 -6.53
N LYS A 547 19.70 31.65 -6.76
CA LYS A 547 20.39 32.41 -7.82
C LYS A 547 19.81 32.08 -9.19
N LEU A 548 19.73 30.78 -9.52
CA LEU A 548 19.19 30.28 -10.78
C LEU A 548 17.78 30.85 -11.03
N THR A 549 16.88 30.68 -10.06
CA THR A 549 15.49 31.10 -10.22
C THR A 549 15.37 32.62 -10.39
N GLN A 550 16.16 33.41 -9.67
CA GLN A 550 16.19 34.87 -9.83
C GLN A 550 16.68 35.31 -11.21
N GLU A 551 17.66 34.61 -11.80
CA GLU A 551 18.14 34.88 -13.16
C GLU A 551 17.08 34.54 -14.20
N LEU A 552 16.43 33.38 -14.08
CA LEU A 552 15.34 33.00 -14.99
C LEU A 552 14.14 33.94 -14.87
N GLU A 553 13.79 34.40 -13.66
CA GLU A 553 12.73 35.41 -13.48
C GLU A 553 13.08 36.73 -14.17
N LYS A 554 14.35 37.19 -14.11
CA LYS A 554 14.79 38.38 -14.86
C LYS A 554 14.63 38.18 -16.37
N VAL A 555 14.97 37.00 -16.88
CA VAL A 555 14.80 36.65 -18.31
C VAL A 555 13.31 36.65 -18.68
N ARG A 556 12.45 36.02 -17.88
CA ARG A 556 11.00 36.00 -18.09
C ARG A 556 10.41 37.40 -18.12
N GLN A 557 10.77 38.26 -17.16
CA GLN A 557 10.29 39.65 -17.10
C GLN A 557 10.71 40.46 -18.32
N ARG A 558 11.96 40.31 -18.78
CA ARG A 558 12.46 41.00 -20.00
C ARG A 558 11.67 40.58 -21.25
N ASN A 559 11.34 39.29 -21.37
CA ASN A 559 10.62 38.74 -22.52
C ASN A 559 9.09 38.80 -22.39
N THR A 560 8.57 39.22 -21.23
CA THR A 560 7.16 39.60 -21.07
C THR A 560 6.91 41.02 -21.61
N LYS A 561 7.83 41.96 -21.37
CA LYS A 561 7.68 43.38 -21.74
C LYS A 561 7.78 43.66 -23.25
N LYS A 562 8.42 42.78 -24.03
CA LYS A 562 8.65 42.98 -25.49
C LYS A 562 7.38 43.00 -26.37
N ARG A 563 6.20 42.62 -25.85
CA ARG A 563 4.92 42.64 -26.59
C ARG A 563 4.13 43.97 -26.54
N ARG A 564 4.61 45.00 -25.83
CA ARG A 564 3.98 46.34 -25.85
C ARG A 564 4.70 47.28 -26.83
N LYS A 565 4.53 47.06 -28.14
CA LYS A 565 4.69 48.09 -29.16
C LYS A 565 3.73 47.85 -30.30
#